data_AF-A0A4U6XQT4-F1
#
_entry.id   AF-A0A4U6XQT4-F1
#
_cell.length_a   1.000
_cell.length_b   1.000
_cell.length_c   1.000
_cell.angle_alpha   90.00
_cell.angle_beta   90.00
_cell.angle_gamma   90.00
#
_symmetry.space_group_name_H-M   'P 1'
#
loop_
_entity.id
_entity.type
_entity.pdbx_description
1 polymer ?
#
loop_
_entity_poly.entity_id
_entity_poly.type
_entity_poly.pdbx_seq_one_letter_code
_entity_poly.pdbx_strand_id
1 'polypeptide(L)'
;MPLSFVLVCDLLEEAHKHATSGNKNFNQRVSNWFTRHRRHVDDAGTDVSALLSTLLPDKRTDRVYAIQADTLSNIVGRALRLGASRVKELRRYKEPGRGEDLADCVARLLKETPNPMFAGKNAVTVEEIDSVLNSLAASCRFSSPAVRALQPLSTSRDELLGSLYFRMQAREAKWLTRLILKNFQPVIFDPGHVYYCCDPLLPKILRVRDDFSAALSLLQDLRRLGRDPSFRRGMGERGEALMKHLTPVLGVKVGRPFWLKGRSIKHCIQLGHGRMSCEKKMDGEYCQIHVDLSKGFKCIQIFSKSGKDSTNDRAALHG
;
A
#
# COMPACT_ATOMS: atom_id res chain seq x y z
N MET A 1 -0.36 -11.42 -17.53
CA MET A 1 0.15 -10.18 -18.13
C MET A 1 0.13 -9.11 -17.04
N PRO A 2 1.23 -8.38 -16.86
CA PRO A 2 1.31 -7.29 -15.89
C PRO A 2 0.15 -6.29 -16.02
N LEU A 3 -0.36 -5.79 -14.91
CA LEU A 3 -1.53 -4.90 -14.90
C LEU A 3 -1.11 -3.45 -15.21
N SER A 4 -1.67 -2.89 -16.30
CA SER A 4 -1.40 -1.50 -16.70
C SER A 4 -1.80 -0.50 -15.60
N PHE A 5 -0.88 0.42 -15.29
CA PHE A 5 -1.10 1.46 -14.28
C PHE A 5 -2.21 2.44 -14.68
N VAL A 6 -2.47 2.60 -15.98
CA VAL A 6 -3.56 3.45 -16.50
C VAL A 6 -4.90 3.03 -15.91
N LEU A 7 -5.16 1.73 -15.78
CA LEU A 7 -6.42 1.21 -15.24
C LEU A 7 -6.62 1.62 -13.77
N VAL A 8 -5.53 1.63 -12.99
CA VAL A 8 -5.54 2.09 -11.60
C VAL A 8 -5.73 3.62 -11.55
N CYS A 9 -5.11 4.36 -12.46
CA CYS A 9 -5.31 5.81 -12.57
C CYS A 9 -6.76 6.18 -12.89
N ASP A 10 -7.46 5.39 -13.71
CA ASP A 10 -8.88 5.63 -14.00
C ASP A 10 -9.74 5.48 -12.72
N LEU A 11 -9.47 4.45 -11.91
CA LEU A 11 -10.12 4.28 -10.60
C LEU A 11 -9.83 5.47 -9.66
N LEU A 12 -8.57 5.88 -9.57
CA LEU A 12 -8.14 7.00 -8.73
C LEU A 12 -8.74 8.33 -9.19
N GLU A 13 -8.86 8.55 -10.50
CA GLU A 13 -9.47 9.76 -11.07
C GLU A 13 -10.97 9.82 -10.77
N GLU A 14 -11.67 8.70 -10.92
CA GLU A 14 -13.06 8.60 -10.48
C GLU A 14 -13.18 8.86 -8.97
N ALA A 15 -12.34 8.20 -8.17
CA ALA A 15 -12.32 8.36 -6.71
C ALA A 15 -12.16 9.82 -6.29
N HIS A 16 -11.25 10.54 -6.96
CA HIS A 16 -10.99 11.95 -6.69
C HIS A 16 -12.21 12.82 -6.96
N LYS A 17 -12.89 12.62 -8.10
CA LYS A 17 -14.14 13.33 -8.43
C LYS A 17 -15.24 13.07 -7.40
N HIS A 18 -15.30 11.88 -6.81
CA HIS A 18 -16.27 11.57 -5.75
C HIS A 18 -15.92 12.24 -4.42
N ALA A 19 -14.65 12.20 -4.04
CA ALA A 19 -14.18 12.84 -2.81
C ALA A 19 -14.48 14.36 -2.82
N THR A 20 -14.40 15.00 -3.99
CA THR A 20 -14.73 16.42 -4.15
C THR A 20 -16.23 16.74 -4.28
N SER A 21 -17.07 15.77 -4.66
CA SER A 21 -18.52 15.98 -4.88
C SER A 21 -19.41 15.48 -3.74
N GLY A 22 -18.85 14.83 -2.71
CA GLY A 22 -19.58 14.41 -1.51
C GLY A 22 -20.47 13.16 -1.68
N ASN A 23 -20.29 12.40 -2.76
CA ASN A 23 -21.09 11.21 -3.03
C ASN A 23 -20.69 10.02 -2.13
N LYS A 24 -21.67 9.40 -1.46
CA LYS A 24 -21.47 8.34 -0.46
C LYS A 24 -21.17 6.95 -1.03
N ASN A 25 -21.29 6.73 -2.34
CA ASN A 25 -21.24 5.37 -2.92
C ASN A 25 -19.88 4.96 -3.51
N PHE A 26 -18.78 5.37 -2.86
CA PHE A 26 -17.43 5.13 -3.38
C PHE A 26 -17.04 3.64 -3.39
N ASN A 27 -17.35 2.90 -2.33
CA ASN A 27 -17.04 1.47 -2.24
C ASN A 27 -17.69 0.66 -3.39
N GLN A 28 -18.90 1.02 -3.83
CA GLN A 28 -19.52 0.36 -4.98
C GLN A 28 -18.72 0.56 -6.27
N ARG A 29 -18.07 1.72 -6.45
CA ARG A 29 -17.23 1.98 -7.63
C ARG A 29 -15.96 1.17 -7.62
N VAL A 30 -15.33 1.05 -6.44
CA VAL A 30 -14.21 0.14 -6.23
C VAL A 30 -14.64 -1.28 -6.61
N SER A 31 -15.78 -1.76 -6.10
CA SER A 31 -16.33 -3.07 -6.48
C SER A 31 -16.54 -3.21 -7.99
N ASN A 32 -17.15 -2.21 -8.62
CA ASN A 32 -17.43 -2.22 -10.07
C ASN A 32 -16.14 -2.26 -10.89
N TRP A 33 -15.10 -1.55 -10.46
CA TRP A 33 -13.79 -1.57 -11.11
C TRP A 33 -13.15 -2.97 -11.01
N PHE A 34 -13.12 -3.57 -9.82
CA PHE A 34 -12.60 -4.93 -9.63
C PHE A 34 -13.38 -5.96 -10.44
N THR A 35 -14.71 -5.84 -10.53
CA THR A 35 -15.55 -6.71 -11.35
C THR A 35 -15.25 -6.53 -12.84
N ARG A 36 -15.17 -5.29 -13.32
CA ARG A 36 -14.86 -4.97 -14.73
C ARG A 36 -13.48 -5.48 -15.14
N HIS A 37 -12.50 -5.37 -14.25
CA HIS A 37 -11.11 -5.75 -14.52
C HIS A 37 -10.73 -7.11 -13.93
N ARG A 38 -11.71 -7.94 -13.53
CA ARG A 38 -11.47 -9.22 -12.84
C ARG A 38 -10.50 -10.14 -13.59
N ARG A 39 -10.64 -10.23 -14.91
CA ARG A 39 -9.74 -11.03 -15.76
C ARG A 39 -8.28 -10.61 -15.65
N HIS A 40 -8.00 -9.31 -15.49
CA HIS A 40 -6.64 -8.82 -15.32
C HIS A 40 -6.13 -9.06 -13.89
N VAL A 41 -6.99 -8.87 -12.89
CA VAL A 41 -6.63 -9.09 -11.47
C VAL A 41 -6.36 -10.57 -11.19
N ASP A 42 -7.10 -11.49 -11.82
CA ASP A 42 -6.94 -12.95 -11.68
C ASP A 42 -5.90 -13.57 -12.62
N ASP A 43 -5.31 -12.79 -13.52
CA ASP A 43 -4.33 -13.31 -14.45
C ASP A 43 -3.09 -13.80 -13.70
N ALA A 44 -2.57 -14.97 -14.09
CA ALA A 44 -1.43 -15.61 -13.43
C ALA A 44 -0.14 -14.76 -13.45
N GLY A 45 -0.01 -13.82 -14.39
CA GLY A 45 1.11 -12.90 -14.48
C GLY A 45 0.89 -11.55 -13.80
N THR A 46 -0.21 -11.36 -13.06
CA THR A 46 -0.47 -10.14 -12.27
C THR A 46 0.06 -10.32 -10.85
N ASP A 47 0.87 -9.38 -10.39
CA ASP A 47 1.27 -9.35 -8.99
C ASP A 47 0.23 -8.59 -8.16
N VAL A 48 -0.62 -9.34 -7.46
CA VAL A 48 -1.64 -8.78 -6.56
C VAL A 48 -1.02 -7.97 -5.43
N SER A 49 0.20 -8.31 -4.98
CA SER A 49 0.93 -7.53 -3.97
C SER A 49 1.28 -6.14 -4.50
N ALA A 50 1.72 -6.06 -5.77
CA ALA A 50 2.01 -4.79 -6.44
C ALA A 50 0.74 -3.94 -6.62
N LEU A 51 -0.39 -4.56 -6.99
CA LEU A 51 -1.69 -3.88 -7.07
C LEU A 51 -2.12 -3.32 -5.70
N LEU A 52 -2.04 -4.13 -4.63
CA LEU A 52 -2.37 -3.70 -3.27
C LEU A 52 -1.44 -2.58 -2.79
N SER A 53 -0.14 -2.68 -3.08
CA SER A 53 0.85 -1.66 -2.76
C SER A 53 0.60 -0.34 -3.49
N THR A 54 0.05 -0.41 -4.70
CA THR A 54 -0.33 0.75 -5.52
C THR A 54 -1.60 1.41 -4.99
N LEU A 55 -2.64 0.62 -4.66
CA LEU A 55 -3.92 1.15 -4.17
C LEU A 55 -3.86 1.64 -2.72
N LEU A 56 -3.03 1.01 -1.89
CA LEU A 56 -2.94 1.24 -0.45
C LEU A 56 -1.48 1.51 -0.03
N PRO A 57 -0.85 2.59 -0.54
CA PRO A 57 0.58 2.83 -0.31
C PRO A 57 0.93 3.12 1.15
N ASP A 58 -0.03 3.58 1.95
CA ASP A 58 0.09 3.76 3.39
C ASP A 58 0.28 2.44 4.15
N LYS A 59 -0.15 1.31 3.57
CA LYS A 59 0.02 -0.03 4.15
C LYS A 59 1.44 -0.57 3.98
N ARG A 60 2.20 -0.05 3.01
CA ARG A 60 3.61 -0.40 2.80
C ARG A 60 4.55 0.37 3.74
N THR A 61 4.32 0.26 5.05
CA THR A 61 5.15 0.95 6.06
C THR A 61 6.56 0.37 6.18
N ASP A 62 6.76 -0.83 5.63
CA ASP A 62 8.04 -1.52 5.47
C ASP A 62 8.99 -0.83 4.47
N ARG A 63 8.43 -0.13 3.46
CA ARG A 63 9.20 0.56 2.42
C ARG A 63 9.31 2.06 2.70
N VAL A 64 10.51 2.59 2.91
CA VAL A 64 10.75 4.04 3.02
C VAL A 64 11.58 4.50 1.84
N TYR A 65 11.15 5.53 1.12
CA TYR A 65 11.87 6.00 -0.07
C TYR A 65 12.84 7.16 0.21
N ALA A 66 12.73 7.82 1.38
CA ALA A 66 13.43 9.06 1.70
C ALA A 66 13.29 10.15 0.59
N ILE A 67 12.10 10.24 0.01
CA ILE A 67 11.73 11.21 -1.01
C ILE A 67 10.58 12.06 -0.46
N GLN A 68 10.80 13.37 -0.41
CA GLN A 68 9.77 14.36 -0.09
C GLN A 68 9.42 15.16 -1.35
N ALA A 69 8.37 15.98 -1.29
CA ALA A 69 7.89 16.76 -2.44
C ALA A 69 9.02 17.57 -3.11
N ASP A 70 9.88 18.21 -2.33
CA ASP A 70 11.01 19.00 -2.86
C ASP A 70 12.03 18.15 -3.63
N THR A 71 12.41 17.00 -3.07
CA THR A 71 13.32 16.07 -3.73
C THR A 71 12.69 15.50 -4.99
N LEU A 72 11.41 15.14 -4.94
CA LEU A 72 10.67 14.61 -6.09
C LEU A 72 10.52 15.66 -7.19
N SER A 73 10.21 16.91 -6.84
CA SER A 73 10.15 18.04 -7.76
C SER A 73 11.47 18.22 -8.52
N ASN A 74 12.61 18.10 -7.82
CA ASN A 74 13.93 18.17 -8.46
C ASN A 74 14.18 16.98 -9.40
N ILE A 75 13.81 15.75 -8.99
CA ILE A 75 13.93 14.55 -9.82
C ILE A 75 13.09 14.70 -11.10
N VAL A 76 11.82 15.10 -10.98
CA VAL A 76 10.93 15.34 -12.14
C VAL A 76 11.49 16.44 -13.05
N GLY A 77 11.99 17.53 -12.45
CA GLY A 77 12.61 18.63 -13.20
C GLY A 77 13.79 18.18 -14.06
N ARG A 78 14.68 17.34 -13.50
CA ARG A 78 15.81 16.77 -14.23
C ARG A 78 15.36 15.74 -15.27
N ALA A 79 14.48 14.82 -14.89
CA ALA A 79 13.99 13.75 -15.76
C ALA A 79 13.32 14.28 -17.04
N LEU A 80 12.49 15.32 -16.90
CA LEU A 80 11.78 15.93 -18.01
C LEU A 80 12.59 17.06 -18.68
N ARG A 81 13.86 17.25 -18.31
CA ARG A 81 14.77 18.28 -18.83
C ARG A 81 14.16 19.68 -18.85
N LEU A 82 13.52 20.06 -17.74
CA LEU A 82 12.79 21.31 -17.65
C LEU A 82 13.72 22.51 -17.52
N GLY A 83 13.49 23.55 -18.33
CA GLY A 83 14.13 24.86 -18.17
C GLY A 83 13.65 25.60 -16.91
N ALA A 84 14.35 26.68 -16.56
CA ALA A 84 14.11 27.41 -15.31
C ALA A 84 12.65 27.90 -15.12
N SER A 85 12.01 28.37 -16.20
CA SER A 85 10.61 28.80 -16.18
C SER A 85 9.65 27.66 -15.82
N ARG A 86 9.83 26.48 -16.43
CA ARG A 86 9.01 25.29 -16.17
C ARG A 86 9.30 24.67 -14.81
N VAL A 87 10.54 24.75 -14.33
CA VAL A 87 10.88 24.37 -12.94
C VAL A 87 10.17 25.29 -11.94
N LYS A 88 10.10 26.60 -12.21
CA LYS A 88 9.32 27.53 -11.38
C LYS A 88 7.84 27.15 -11.36
N GLU A 89 7.28 26.78 -12.51
CA GLU A 89 5.89 26.32 -12.60
C GLU A 89 5.65 25.01 -11.85
N LEU A 90 6.56 24.04 -11.95
CA LEU A 90 6.52 22.79 -11.19
C LEU A 90 6.53 23.04 -9.68
N ARG A 91 7.19 24.12 -9.22
CA ARG A 91 7.31 24.49 -7.79
C ARG A 91 6.16 25.37 -7.28
N ARG A 92 5.13 25.65 -8.09
CA ARG A 92 3.97 26.44 -7.66
C ARG A 92 3.20 25.85 -6.48
N TYR A 93 3.29 24.54 -6.22
CA TYR A 93 2.71 23.91 -5.02
C TYR A 93 3.25 24.49 -3.70
N LYS A 94 4.38 25.21 -3.73
CA LYS A 94 4.95 25.90 -2.57
C LYS A 94 4.31 27.26 -2.30
N GLU A 95 3.58 27.82 -3.26
CA GLU A 95 2.95 29.12 -3.11
C GLU A 95 1.75 29.00 -2.13
N PRO A 96 1.73 29.78 -1.04
CA PRO A 96 0.63 29.75 -0.08
C PRO A 96 -0.72 30.05 -0.73
N GLY A 97 -1.78 29.36 -0.29
CA GLY A 97 -3.16 29.65 -0.68
C GLY A 97 -3.63 29.05 -2.00
N ARG A 98 -2.77 28.35 -2.77
CA ARG A 98 -3.19 27.70 -4.02
C ARG A 98 -4.05 26.46 -3.85
N GLY A 99 -3.83 25.69 -2.78
CA GLY A 99 -4.51 24.41 -2.56
C GLY A 99 -4.11 23.31 -3.55
N GLU A 100 -3.04 23.50 -4.33
CA GLU A 100 -2.52 22.53 -5.29
C GLU A 100 -1.31 21.79 -4.69
N ASP A 101 -1.20 20.48 -4.94
CA ASP A 101 -0.01 19.71 -4.56
C ASP A 101 1.01 19.62 -5.72
N LEU A 102 2.15 18.96 -5.46
CA LEU A 102 3.16 18.72 -6.51
C LEU A 102 2.58 17.91 -7.68
N ALA A 103 1.69 16.96 -7.41
CA ALA A 103 1.13 16.10 -8.45
C ALA A 103 0.24 16.89 -9.41
N ASP A 104 -0.55 17.85 -8.89
CA ASP A 104 -1.33 18.76 -9.72
C ASP A 104 -0.43 19.63 -10.61
N CYS A 105 0.71 20.10 -10.07
CA CYS A 105 1.71 20.84 -10.85
C CYS A 105 2.36 19.99 -11.95
N VAL A 106 2.71 18.74 -11.65
CA VAL A 106 3.24 17.77 -12.65
C VAL A 106 2.21 17.52 -13.75
N ALA A 107 0.95 17.30 -13.37
CA ALA A 107 -0.12 17.04 -14.32
C ALA A 107 -0.36 18.23 -15.26
N ARG A 108 -0.38 19.45 -14.73
CA ARG A 108 -0.53 20.67 -15.53
C ARG A 108 0.61 20.80 -16.55
N LEU A 109 1.84 20.63 -16.07
CA LEU A 109 3.04 20.72 -16.90
C LEU A 109 3.03 19.74 -18.07
N LEU A 110 2.56 18.51 -17.84
CA LEU A 110 2.46 17.48 -18.88
C LEU A 110 1.21 17.61 -19.75
N LYS A 111 0.20 18.39 -19.37
CA LYS A 111 -0.90 18.76 -20.29
C LYS A 111 -0.43 19.77 -21.33
N GLU A 112 0.40 20.73 -20.92
CA GLU A 112 0.94 21.76 -21.80
C GLU A 112 2.07 21.25 -22.70
N THR A 113 2.88 20.31 -22.20
CA THR A 113 3.88 19.60 -23.01
C THR A 113 3.79 18.10 -22.75
N PRO A 114 2.91 17.41 -23.48
CA PRO A 114 2.73 15.97 -23.35
C PRO A 114 3.99 15.19 -23.68
N ASN A 115 4.22 14.12 -22.93
CA ASN A 115 5.21 13.11 -23.27
C ASN A 115 4.73 12.26 -24.46
N PRO A 116 5.63 11.54 -25.15
CA PRO A 116 5.24 10.56 -26.16
C PRO A 116 4.25 9.53 -25.58
N MET A 117 3.32 9.07 -26.42
CA MET A 117 2.34 8.06 -26.04
C MET A 117 2.98 6.67 -26.03
N PHE A 118 3.01 6.02 -24.87
CA PHE A 118 3.44 4.63 -24.73
C PHE A 118 2.24 3.74 -24.41
N ALA A 119 1.97 2.74 -25.25
CA ALA A 119 0.81 1.86 -25.13
C ALA A 119 1.20 0.38 -25.30
N GLY A 120 0.26 -0.51 -24.95
CA GLY A 120 0.46 -1.95 -25.04
C GLY A 120 1.65 -2.42 -24.18
N LYS A 121 2.61 -3.11 -24.80
CA LYS A 121 3.79 -3.66 -24.12
C LYS A 121 4.72 -2.60 -23.50
N ASN A 122 4.64 -1.36 -23.96
CA ASN A 122 5.48 -0.26 -23.46
C ASN A 122 4.80 0.59 -22.38
N ALA A 123 3.53 0.32 -22.08
CA ALA A 123 2.81 1.01 -21.03
C ALA A 123 3.37 0.63 -19.65
N VAL A 124 3.47 1.61 -18.76
CA VAL A 124 3.93 1.36 -17.38
C VAL A 124 2.90 0.50 -16.63
N THR A 125 3.38 -0.52 -15.92
CA THR A 125 2.53 -1.44 -15.15
C THR A 125 2.70 -1.22 -13.65
N VAL A 126 1.75 -1.74 -12.85
CA VAL A 126 1.84 -1.68 -11.38
C VAL A 126 3.04 -2.46 -10.85
N GLU A 127 3.41 -3.56 -11.50
CA GLU A 127 4.55 -4.41 -11.13
C GLU A 127 5.87 -3.70 -11.42
N GLU A 128 5.97 -2.98 -12.55
CA GLU A 128 7.13 -2.16 -12.86
C GLU A 128 7.33 -1.06 -11.81
N ILE A 129 6.25 -0.35 -11.46
CA ILE A 129 6.27 0.67 -10.41
C ILE A 129 6.67 0.05 -9.07
N ASP A 130 6.07 -1.08 -8.69
CA ASP A 130 6.37 -1.76 -7.42
C ASP A 130 7.85 -2.15 -7.34
N SER A 131 8.41 -2.70 -8.41
CA SER A 131 9.83 -3.07 -8.51
C SER A 131 10.76 -1.85 -8.35
N VAL A 132 10.44 -0.74 -9.02
CA VAL A 132 11.19 0.52 -8.89
C VAL A 132 11.12 1.03 -7.44
N LEU A 133 9.92 1.13 -6.87
CA LEU A 133 9.73 1.62 -5.50
C LEU A 133 10.39 0.70 -4.47
N ASN A 134 10.37 -0.61 -4.69
CA ASN A 134 11.04 -1.58 -3.84
C ASN A 134 12.56 -1.42 -3.90
N SER A 135 13.13 -1.16 -5.07
CA SER A 135 14.57 -0.88 -5.23
C SER A 135 15.00 0.41 -4.54
N LEU A 136 14.18 1.46 -4.63
CA LEU A 136 14.39 2.70 -3.87
C LEU A 136 14.35 2.46 -2.36
N ALA A 137 13.39 1.63 -1.92
CA ALA A 137 13.24 1.29 -0.51
C ALA A 137 14.40 0.43 0.01
N ALA A 138 14.88 -0.54 -0.77
CA ALA A 138 16.02 -1.39 -0.42
C ALA A 138 17.30 -0.57 -0.17
N SER A 139 17.47 0.52 -0.93
CA SER A 139 18.59 1.47 -0.78
C SER A 139 18.42 2.45 0.40
N CYS A 140 17.28 2.43 1.09
CA CYS A 140 17.00 3.36 2.18
C CYS A 140 17.25 2.70 3.55
N ARG A 141 18.13 3.31 4.37
CA ARG A 141 18.43 2.84 5.73
C ARG A 141 17.20 2.77 6.66
N PHE A 142 16.16 3.54 6.36
CA PHE A 142 14.95 3.64 7.19
C PHE A 142 13.87 2.60 6.83
N SER A 143 14.05 1.86 5.73
CA SER A 143 13.18 0.73 5.38
C SER A 143 13.39 -0.44 6.34
N SER A 144 12.44 -1.38 6.35
CA SER A 144 12.54 -2.58 7.18
C SER A 144 13.79 -3.40 6.84
N PRO A 145 14.35 -4.17 7.80
CA PRO A 145 15.49 -5.03 7.55
C PRO A 145 15.27 -6.01 6.38
N ALA A 146 14.06 -6.57 6.26
CA ALA A 146 13.70 -7.47 5.17
C ALA A 146 13.75 -6.81 3.79
N VAL A 147 13.24 -5.57 3.68
CA VAL A 147 13.29 -4.81 2.42
C VAL A 147 14.73 -4.44 2.05
N ARG A 148 15.55 -4.06 3.04
CA ARG A 148 16.97 -3.72 2.84
C ARG A 148 17.86 -4.92 2.49
N ALA A 149 17.43 -6.14 2.80
CA ALA A 149 18.15 -7.35 2.44
C ALA A 149 18.00 -7.69 0.95
N LEU A 150 17.04 -7.07 0.25
CA LEU A 150 16.87 -7.22 -1.19
C LEU A 150 17.95 -6.44 -1.95
N GLN A 151 18.41 -7.01 -3.06
CA GLN A 151 19.37 -6.33 -3.93
C GLN A 151 18.65 -5.22 -4.72
N PRO A 152 19.06 -3.95 -4.58
CA PRO A 152 18.49 -2.87 -5.37
C PRO A 152 18.94 -2.97 -6.83
N LEU A 153 18.13 -2.40 -7.74
CA LEU A 153 18.54 -2.14 -9.12
C LEU A 153 19.84 -1.31 -9.14
N SER A 154 20.75 -1.62 -10.08
CA SER A 154 22.05 -0.93 -10.24
C SER A 154 21.93 0.47 -10.89
N THR A 155 20.72 1.01 -10.96
CA THR A 155 20.38 2.26 -11.65
C THR A 155 20.13 3.36 -10.64
N SER A 156 20.49 4.60 -10.98
CA SER A 156 20.29 5.72 -10.05
C SER A 156 18.80 5.99 -9.80
N ARG A 157 18.47 6.54 -8.63
CA ARG A 157 17.10 6.94 -8.28
C ARG A 157 16.48 7.87 -9.33
N ASP A 158 17.28 8.81 -9.83
CA ASP A 158 16.86 9.81 -10.81
C ASP A 158 16.50 9.16 -12.15
N GLU A 159 17.29 8.20 -12.62
CA GLU A 159 17.02 7.46 -13.86
C GLU A 159 15.81 6.54 -13.72
N LEU A 160 15.68 5.81 -12.60
CA LEU A 160 14.54 4.91 -12.36
C LEU A 160 13.21 5.66 -12.39
N LEU A 161 13.10 6.74 -11.60
CA LEU A 161 11.89 7.54 -11.56
C LEU A 161 11.72 8.33 -12.86
N GLY A 162 12.80 8.83 -13.45
CA GLY A 162 12.75 9.58 -14.70
C GLY A 162 12.21 8.75 -15.86
N SER A 163 12.62 7.48 -15.96
CA SER A 163 12.09 6.53 -16.95
C SER A 163 10.58 6.31 -16.81
N LEU A 164 10.06 6.24 -15.58
CA LEU A 164 8.61 6.15 -15.33
C LEU A 164 7.91 7.44 -15.76
N TYR A 165 8.36 8.59 -15.28
CA TYR A 165 7.73 9.89 -15.59
C TYR A 165 7.72 10.19 -17.09
N PHE A 166 8.80 9.86 -17.81
CA PHE A 166 8.91 10.08 -19.24
C PHE A 166 7.90 9.26 -20.06
N ARG A 167 7.52 8.07 -19.59
CA ARG A 167 6.57 7.18 -20.27
C ARG A 167 5.11 7.39 -19.89
N MET A 168 4.83 8.33 -18.99
CA MET A 168 3.49 8.59 -18.47
C MET A 168 2.88 9.85 -19.08
N GLN A 169 1.56 9.79 -19.28
CA GLN A 169 0.76 10.98 -19.56
C GLN A 169 0.47 11.75 -18.27
N ALA A 170 -0.08 12.96 -18.42
CA ALA A 170 -0.32 13.89 -17.31
C ALA A 170 -1.09 13.26 -16.12
N ARG A 171 -2.10 12.44 -16.40
CA ARG A 171 -2.93 11.80 -15.38
C ARG A 171 -2.14 10.71 -14.63
N GLU A 172 -1.44 9.83 -15.34
CA GLU A 172 -0.62 8.80 -14.71
C GLU A 172 0.50 9.41 -13.88
N ALA A 173 1.18 10.44 -14.39
CA ALA A 173 2.24 11.14 -13.66
C ALA A 173 1.73 11.83 -12.38
N LYS A 174 0.48 12.35 -12.39
CA LYS A 174 -0.19 12.84 -11.18
C LYS A 174 -0.26 11.75 -10.12
N TRP A 175 -0.83 10.60 -10.48
CA TRP A 175 -1.05 9.52 -9.54
C TRP A 175 0.24 8.82 -9.09
N LEU A 176 1.24 8.71 -9.98
CA LEU A 176 2.58 8.26 -9.61
C LEU A 176 3.21 9.19 -8.57
N THR A 177 3.08 10.51 -8.74
CA THR A 177 3.62 11.50 -7.79
C THR A 177 3.00 11.32 -6.41
N ARG A 178 1.67 11.19 -6.34
CA ARG A 178 0.95 10.92 -5.09
C ARG A 178 1.29 9.56 -4.48
N LEU A 179 1.52 8.54 -5.31
CA LEU A 179 1.95 7.21 -4.89
C LEU A 179 3.35 7.21 -4.26
N ILE A 180 4.33 7.86 -4.89
CA ILE A 180 5.70 8.00 -4.36
C ILE A 180 5.68 8.73 -3.01
N LEU A 181 4.87 9.79 -2.91
CA LEU A 181 4.70 10.56 -1.66
C LEU A 181 3.77 9.86 -0.65
N LYS A 182 3.18 8.71 -1.01
CA LYS A 182 2.20 7.95 -0.22
C LYS A 182 1.04 8.79 0.29
N ASN A 183 0.57 9.72 -0.54
CA ASN A 183 -0.50 10.64 -0.19
C ASN A 183 -1.49 10.80 -1.35
N PHE A 184 -2.58 10.04 -1.31
CA PHE A 184 -3.65 10.12 -2.30
C PHE A 184 -4.74 11.14 -1.99
N GLN A 185 -4.60 11.95 -0.94
CA GLN A 185 -5.64 12.90 -0.54
C GLN A 185 -6.14 13.74 -1.72
N PRO A 186 -7.47 13.99 -1.81
CA PRO A 186 -8.53 13.59 -0.88
C PRO A 186 -9.03 12.14 -1.05
N VAL A 187 -8.43 11.32 -1.92
CA VAL A 187 -8.86 9.93 -2.11
C VAL A 187 -8.44 9.06 -0.92
N ILE A 188 -9.44 8.43 -0.28
CA ILE A 188 -9.24 7.51 0.85
C ILE A 188 -9.98 6.20 0.52
N PHE A 189 -9.23 5.14 0.27
CA PHE A 189 -9.79 3.80 0.16
C PHE A 189 -10.04 3.20 1.54
N ASP A 190 -11.12 2.43 1.69
CA ASP A 190 -11.26 1.49 2.79
C ASP A 190 -10.40 0.25 2.48
N PRO A 191 -9.31 -0.01 3.23
CA PRO A 191 -8.45 -1.16 2.98
C PRO A 191 -9.22 -2.48 3.07
N GLY A 192 -10.15 -2.60 4.01
CA GLY A 192 -10.95 -3.82 4.19
C GLY A 192 -11.79 -4.14 2.95
N HIS A 193 -12.39 -3.11 2.36
CA HIS A 193 -13.16 -3.22 1.13
C HIS A 193 -12.27 -3.57 -0.08
N VAL A 194 -11.11 -2.92 -0.24
CA VAL A 194 -10.15 -3.24 -1.31
C VAL A 194 -9.66 -4.69 -1.19
N TYR A 195 -9.30 -5.13 0.01
CA TYR A 195 -8.88 -6.51 0.27
C TYR A 195 -9.99 -7.49 -0.12
N TYR A 196 -11.23 -7.21 0.26
CA TYR A 196 -12.39 -8.05 -0.08
C TYR A 196 -12.61 -8.13 -1.60
N CYS A 197 -12.47 -7.01 -2.31
CA CYS A 197 -12.57 -6.99 -3.77
C CYS A 197 -11.44 -7.76 -4.46
N CYS A 198 -10.24 -7.83 -3.88
CA CYS A 198 -9.18 -8.72 -4.36
C CYS A 198 -9.54 -10.19 -4.13
N ASP A 199 -9.85 -10.56 -2.89
CA ASP A 199 -10.33 -11.89 -2.50
C ASP A 199 -11.14 -11.82 -1.18
N PRO A 200 -12.32 -12.47 -1.06
CA PRO A 200 -13.15 -12.41 0.14
C PRO A 200 -12.49 -12.90 1.44
N LEU A 201 -11.46 -13.75 1.38
CA LEU A 201 -10.72 -14.24 2.54
C LEU A 201 -9.60 -13.28 2.97
N LEU A 202 -9.12 -12.43 2.06
CA LEU A 202 -7.96 -11.56 2.30
C LEU A 202 -8.15 -10.60 3.50
N PRO A 203 -9.32 -10.00 3.75
CA PRO A 203 -9.54 -9.21 4.96
C PRO A 203 -9.30 -10.00 6.25
N LYS A 204 -9.68 -11.29 6.29
CA LYS A 204 -9.47 -12.15 7.47
C LYS A 204 -8.01 -12.55 7.60
N ILE A 205 -7.35 -12.86 6.49
CA ILE A 205 -5.93 -13.20 6.46
C ILE A 205 -5.06 -12.05 6.95
N LEU A 206 -5.28 -10.83 6.45
CA LEU A 206 -4.49 -9.66 6.83
C LEU A 206 -4.70 -9.23 8.28
N ARG A 207 -5.80 -9.65 8.93
CA ARG A 207 -5.97 -9.48 10.38
C ARG A 207 -5.02 -10.36 11.20
N VAL A 208 -4.52 -11.45 10.62
CA VAL A 208 -3.64 -12.42 11.31
C VAL A 208 -2.19 -12.29 10.82
N ARG A 209 -2.00 -12.02 9.52
CA ARG A 209 -0.72 -11.83 8.86
C ARG A 209 -0.74 -10.50 8.11
N ASP A 210 -0.44 -9.42 8.81
CA ASP A 210 -0.50 -8.02 8.31
C ASP A 210 0.72 -7.68 7.43
N ASP A 211 0.93 -8.49 6.40
CA ASP A 211 1.93 -8.35 5.35
C ASP A 211 1.38 -8.91 4.05
N PHE A 212 1.49 -8.18 2.93
CA PHE A 212 0.88 -8.59 1.67
C PHE A 212 1.48 -9.88 1.10
N SER A 213 2.80 -10.07 1.21
CA SER A 213 3.45 -11.28 0.68
C SER A 213 3.03 -12.51 1.48
N ALA A 214 3.11 -12.43 2.82
CA ALA A 214 2.70 -13.51 3.71
C ALA A 214 1.21 -13.83 3.59
N ALA A 215 0.36 -12.80 3.44
CA ALA A 215 -1.07 -12.97 3.28
C ALA A 215 -1.43 -13.65 1.94
N LEU A 216 -0.82 -13.22 0.85
CA LEU A 216 -1.07 -13.79 -0.48
C LEU A 216 -0.51 -15.21 -0.60
N SER A 217 0.64 -15.50 0.03
CA SER A 217 1.17 -16.86 0.13
C SER A 217 0.18 -17.77 0.86
N LEU A 218 -0.33 -17.35 2.03
CA LEU A 218 -1.34 -18.12 2.75
C LEU A 218 -2.61 -18.31 1.91
N LEU A 219 -3.08 -17.27 1.23
CA LEU A 219 -4.26 -17.37 0.37
C LEU A 219 -4.07 -18.41 -0.74
N GLN A 220 -2.88 -18.48 -1.34
CA GLN A 220 -2.57 -19.50 -2.36
C GLN A 220 -2.58 -20.91 -1.76
N ASP A 221 -1.97 -21.10 -0.59
CA ASP A 221 -1.97 -22.39 0.11
C ASP A 221 -3.39 -22.84 0.47
N LEU A 222 -4.21 -21.92 0.96
CA LEU A 222 -5.62 -22.16 1.27
C LEU A 222 -6.44 -22.54 0.04
N ARG A 223 -6.18 -21.92 -1.11
CA ARG A 223 -6.81 -22.29 -2.39
C ARG A 223 -6.39 -23.66 -2.87
N ARG A 224 -5.12 -24.06 -2.66
CA ARG A 224 -4.61 -25.40 -2.97
C ARG A 224 -5.31 -26.45 -2.11
N LEU A 225 -5.36 -26.23 -0.80
CA LEU A 225 -6.08 -27.09 0.15
C LEU A 225 -7.58 -27.18 -0.17
N GLY A 226 -8.22 -26.06 -0.50
CA GLY A 226 -9.64 -26.02 -0.84
C GLY A 226 -10.02 -26.72 -2.16
N ARG A 227 -9.04 -27.06 -3.02
CA ARG A 227 -9.25 -27.88 -4.22
C ARG A 227 -9.12 -29.38 -3.94
N ASP A 228 -8.52 -29.74 -2.80
CA ASP A 228 -8.38 -31.12 -2.36
C ASP A 228 -9.79 -31.76 -2.15
N PRO A 229 -10.07 -32.92 -2.77
CA PRO A 229 -11.33 -33.63 -2.59
C PRO A 229 -11.67 -33.95 -1.12
N SER A 230 -10.67 -34.11 -0.25
CA SER A 230 -10.85 -34.40 1.18
C SER A 230 -11.51 -33.25 1.96
N PHE A 231 -11.40 -32.01 1.47
CA PHE A 231 -11.98 -30.79 2.07
C PHE A 231 -13.38 -30.43 1.51
N ARG A 232 -13.95 -31.27 0.63
CA ARG A 232 -15.27 -31.01 0.00
C ARG A 232 -16.47 -31.39 0.88
N ARG A 233 -16.25 -31.93 2.08
CA ARG A 233 -17.31 -32.33 3.00
C ARG A 233 -17.75 -31.11 3.82
N GLY A 234 -19.04 -30.73 3.71
CA GLY A 234 -19.72 -29.72 4.54
C GLY A 234 -19.26 -28.26 4.42
N MET A 235 -20.21 -27.33 4.20
CA MET A 235 -19.92 -25.88 4.17
C MET A 235 -19.40 -25.35 5.54
N GLY A 236 -19.75 -26.02 6.65
CA GLY A 236 -19.28 -25.71 8.01
C GLY A 236 -17.89 -26.28 8.36
N GLU A 237 -17.62 -27.54 8.02
CA GLU A 237 -16.32 -28.21 8.25
C GLU A 237 -15.17 -27.54 7.47
N ARG A 238 -15.48 -27.07 6.24
CA ARG A 238 -14.54 -26.29 5.43
C ARG A 238 -14.10 -24.99 6.13
N GLY A 239 -15.00 -24.36 6.88
CA GLY A 239 -14.69 -23.14 7.65
C GLY A 239 -13.71 -23.43 8.78
N GLU A 240 -14.00 -24.42 9.61
CA GLU A 240 -13.11 -24.81 10.73
C GLU A 240 -11.74 -25.28 10.25
N ALA A 241 -11.70 -26.10 9.21
CA ALA A 241 -10.45 -26.63 8.70
C ALA A 241 -9.59 -25.53 8.04
N LEU A 242 -10.20 -24.54 7.39
CA LEU A 242 -9.50 -23.35 6.87
C LEU A 242 -8.96 -22.46 8.00
N MET A 243 -9.72 -22.31 9.09
CA MET A 243 -9.31 -21.51 10.25
C MET A 243 -8.09 -22.09 10.97
N LYS A 244 -7.86 -23.41 10.91
CA LYS A 244 -6.64 -24.05 11.45
C LYS A 244 -5.35 -23.56 10.77
N HIS A 245 -5.44 -23.10 9.52
CA HIS A 245 -4.31 -22.55 8.78
C HIS A 245 -4.17 -21.04 8.94
N LEU A 246 -5.20 -20.38 9.47
CA LEU A 246 -5.20 -18.94 9.75
C LEU A 246 -4.50 -18.64 11.08
N THR A 247 -3.21 -18.95 11.14
CA THR A 247 -2.39 -18.78 12.35
C THR A 247 -1.39 -17.63 12.21
N PRO A 248 -1.12 -16.90 13.30
CA PRO A 248 0.02 -15.99 13.37
C PRO A 248 1.34 -16.72 13.09
N VAL A 249 2.30 -16.00 12.50
CA VAL A 249 3.64 -16.54 12.21
C VAL A 249 4.69 -15.59 12.78
N LEU A 250 5.76 -16.15 13.36
CA LEU A 250 6.87 -15.35 13.86
C LEU A 250 7.50 -14.52 12.74
N GLY A 251 7.80 -13.26 13.04
CA GLY A 251 8.33 -12.31 12.06
C GLY A 251 7.31 -11.77 11.04
N VAL A 252 6.02 -12.10 11.19
CA VAL A 252 4.93 -11.44 10.45
C VAL A 252 4.02 -10.75 11.47
N LYS A 253 3.86 -9.44 11.32
CA LYS A 253 3.00 -8.67 12.22
C LYS A 253 1.56 -9.20 12.21
N VAL A 254 0.90 -9.12 13.36
CA VAL A 254 -0.51 -9.46 13.52
C VAL A 254 -1.33 -8.19 13.36
N GLY A 255 -2.43 -8.28 12.62
CA GLY A 255 -3.31 -7.15 12.39
C GLY A 255 -3.90 -6.64 13.70
N ARG A 256 -3.89 -5.32 13.88
CA ARG A 256 -4.45 -4.69 15.08
C ARG A 256 -5.98 -4.55 14.92
N PRO A 257 -6.78 -4.84 15.96
CA PRO A 257 -8.21 -4.54 15.93
C PRO A 257 -8.46 -3.03 15.80
N PHE A 258 -9.59 -2.69 15.18
CA PHE A 258 -10.08 -1.32 15.13
C PHE A 258 -10.67 -0.93 16.49
N TRP A 259 -10.40 0.30 16.94
CA TRP A 259 -10.87 0.81 18.22
C TRP A 259 -11.84 1.95 17.99
N LEU A 260 -13.04 1.83 18.54
CA LEU A 260 -14.03 2.91 18.55
C LEU A 260 -13.73 3.87 19.70
N LYS A 261 -13.76 5.18 19.41
CA LYS A 261 -13.57 6.21 20.44
C LYS A 261 -14.86 6.39 21.24
N GLY A 262 -14.88 5.84 22.46
CA GLY A 262 -15.88 6.18 23.47
C GLY A 262 -15.88 7.68 23.77
N ARG A 263 -17.06 8.25 24.00
CA ARG A 263 -17.25 9.70 24.27
C ARG A 263 -17.79 9.97 25.68
N SER A 264 -18.31 8.92 26.33
CA SER A 264 -18.79 8.89 27.70
C SER A 264 -18.97 7.43 28.10
N ILE A 265 -19.15 7.13 29.40
CA ILE A 265 -19.46 5.78 29.88
C ILE A 265 -20.76 5.27 29.23
N LYS A 266 -21.80 6.11 29.15
CA LYS A 266 -23.06 5.78 28.47
C LYS A 266 -22.84 5.42 27.00
N HIS A 267 -22.01 6.18 26.28
CA HIS A 267 -21.68 5.86 24.89
C HIS A 267 -20.93 4.53 24.79
N CYS A 268 -19.98 4.23 25.70
CA CYS A 268 -19.30 2.95 25.72
C CYS A 268 -20.27 1.77 25.96
N ILE A 269 -21.25 1.93 26.86
CA ILE A 269 -22.30 0.93 27.11
C ILE A 269 -23.20 0.73 25.89
N GLN A 270 -23.44 1.78 25.10
CA GLN A 270 -24.21 1.69 23.85
C GLN A 270 -23.41 1.03 22.71
N LEU A 271 -22.10 1.28 22.64
CA LEU A 271 -21.21 0.68 21.63
C LEU A 271 -20.89 -0.78 21.92
N GLY A 272 -20.82 -1.14 23.20
CA GLY A 272 -20.49 -2.49 23.65
C GLY A 272 -21.74 -3.32 23.93
N HIS A 273 -21.57 -4.63 23.95
CA HIS A 273 -22.62 -5.58 24.32
C HIS A 273 -22.03 -6.67 25.22
N GLY A 274 -22.83 -7.18 26.16
CA GLY A 274 -22.40 -8.23 27.07
C GLY A 274 -21.38 -7.78 28.13
N ARG A 275 -20.61 -8.74 28.64
CA ARG A 275 -19.58 -8.51 29.67
C ARG A 275 -18.35 -7.86 29.05
N MET A 276 -17.92 -6.73 29.60
CA MET A 276 -16.75 -5.97 29.14
C MET A 276 -15.68 -5.88 30.23
N SER A 277 -14.41 -6.02 29.85
CA SER A 277 -13.27 -5.67 30.71
C SER A 277 -12.93 -4.18 30.53
N CYS A 278 -12.49 -3.54 31.62
CA CYS A 278 -11.99 -2.18 31.60
C CYS A 278 -10.51 -2.20 31.99
N GLU A 279 -9.65 -1.75 31.08
CA GLU A 279 -8.20 -1.70 31.28
C GLU A 279 -7.71 -0.25 31.18
N LYS A 280 -6.66 0.07 31.94
CA LYS A 280 -6.02 1.39 31.87
C LYS A 280 -5.35 1.55 30.50
N LYS A 281 -5.78 2.54 29.71
CA LYS A 281 -5.05 2.91 28.49
C LYS A 281 -3.74 3.58 28.88
N MET A 282 -2.64 2.87 28.68
CA MET A 282 -1.30 3.42 28.86
C MET A 282 -1.02 4.48 27.78
N ASP A 283 -0.29 5.51 28.17
CA ASP A 283 0.18 6.55 27.24
C ASP A 283 1.66 6.31 26.92
N GLY A 284 1.88 5.52 25.87
CA GLY A 284 3.19 5.11 25.42
C GLY A 284 3.12 4.59 23.99
N GLU A 285 4.19 3.96 23.53
CA GLU A 285 4.25 3.40 22.18
C GLU A 285 3.80 1.95 22.13
N TYR A 286 2.99 1.61 21.13
CA TYR A 286 2.60 0.23 20.87
C TYR A 286 3.79 -0.57 20.33
N CYS A 287 4.04 -1.72 20.96
CA CYS A 287 5.02 -2.72 20.53
C CYS A 287 4.34 -4.08 20.41
N GLN A 288 4.44 -4.71 19.25
CA GLN A 288 4.15 -6.12 19.07
C GLN A 288 5.47 -6.89 19.00
N ILE A 289 5.74 -7.73 20.00
CA ILE A 289 7.03 -8.41 20.17
C ILE A 289 6.87 -9.88 19.74
N HIS A 290 7.72 -10.32 18.84
CA HIS A 290 7.87 -11.70 18.42
C HIS A 290 9.18 -12.24 18.98
N VAL A 291 9.14 -13.40 19.62
CA VAL A 291 10.30 -14.06 20.23
C VAL A 291 10.50 -15.42 19.57
N ASP A 292 11.62 -15.59 18.88
CA ASP A 292 12.03 -16.81 18.19
C ASP A 292 13.37 -17.29 18.76
N LEU A 293 13.29 -18.18 19.76
CA LEU A 293 14.47 -18.68 20.48
C LEU A 293 15.46 -19.42 19.57
N SER A 294 15.03 -19.90 18.39
CA SER A 294 15.91 -20.57 17.44
C SER A 294 16.97 -19.65 16.82
N LYS A 295 16.78 -18.31 16.87
CA LYS A 295 17.68 -17.30 16.29
C LYS A 295 18.78 -16.81 17.24
N GLY A 296 18.92 -17.44 18.41
CA GLY A 296 19.93 -17.06 19.41
C GLY A 296 19.80 -15.59 19.83
N PHE A 297 20.89 -14.82 19.77
CA PHE A 297 20.91 -13.41 20.15
C PHE A 297 20.00 -12.50 19.30
N LYS A 298 19.54 -12.94 18.12
CA LYS A 298 18.60 -12.20 17.26
C LYS A 298 17.18 -12.76 17.35
N CYS A 299 16.79 -13.24 18.53
CA CYS A 299 15.49 -13.86 18.76
C CYS A 299 14.32 -12.88 18.82
N ILE A 300 14.56 -11.59 19.06
CA ILE A 300 13.51 -10.59 19.24
C ILE A 300 13.29 -9.80 17.95
N GLN A 301 12.02 -9.67 17.56
CA GLN A 301 11.58 -8.77 16.50
C GLN A 301 10.39 -7.94 17.00
N ILE A 302 10.44 -6.62 16.78
CA ILE A 302 9.45 -5.68 17.32
C ILE A 302 8.77 -4.90 16.20
N PHE A 303 7.45 -5.01 16.11
CA PHE A 303 6.64 -4.21 15.20
C PHE A 303 5.99 -3.02 15.91
N SER A 304 6.01 -1.87 15.24
CA SER A 304 5.29 -0.65 15.65
C SER A 304 3.79 -0.73 15.37
N LYS A 305 3.04 0.25 15.90
CA LYS A 305 1.60 0.42 15.63
C LYS A 305 1.27 0.42 14.14
N SER A 306 2.12 1.06 13.33
CA SER A 306 1.86 1.30 11.91
C SER A 306 2.10 0.07 11.04
N GLY A 307 2.89 -0.90 11.49
CA GLY A 307 3.30 -2.03 10.65
C GLY A 307 4.80 -2.22 10.55
N LYS A 308 5.56 -1.13 10.71
CA LYS A 308 7.01 -1.12 10.48
C LYS A 308 7.72 -2.00 11.50
N ASP A 309 8.65 -2.82 11.00
CA ASP A 309 9.69 -3.46 11.82
C ASP A 309 10.61 -2.37 12.41
N SER A 310 10.51 -2.23 13.72
CA SER A 310 11.19 -1.24 14.54
C SER A 310 12.13 -1.90 15.54
N THR A 311 12.60 -3.11 15.24
CA THR A 311 13.53 -3.84 16.12
C THR A 311 14.77 -3.00 16.40
N ASN A 312 15.40 -2.45 15.37
CA ASN A 312 16.57 -1.58 15.54
C ASN A 312 16.23 -0.24 16.21
N ASP A 313 15.07 0.34 15.89
CA ASP A 313 14.60 1.59 16.50
C ASP A 313 14.38 1.43 18.02
N ARG A 314 14.19 0.19 18.48
CA ARG A 314 13.92 -0.19 19.87
C ARG A 314 15.00 -1.05 20.50
N ALA A 315 16.25 -0.93 20.05
CA ALA A 315 17.39 -1.67 20.60
C ALA A 315 17.45 -1.64 22.14
N ALA A 316 17.20 -0.47 22.75
CA ALA A 316 17.18 -0.30 24.20
C ALA A 316 16.15 -1.17 24.95
N LEU A 317 15.13 -1.73 24.27
CA LEU A 317 14.15 -2.65 24.88
C LEU A 317 14.60 -4.11 24.89
N HIS A 318 15.63 -4.47 24.12
CA HIS A 318 16.03 -5.87 23.94
C HIS A 318 17.54 -6.14 23.95
N GLY A 319 18.38 -5.11 24.11
CA GLY A 319 19.83 -5.24 24.33
C GLY A 319 20.63 -4.93 23.08
#